data_AF-A0A4Q6AHG7-F1
#
_entry.id   AF-A0A4Q6AHG7-F1
#
_cell.length_a   1.000
_cell.length_b   1.000
_cell.length_c   1.000
_cell.angle_alpha   90.00
_cell.angle_beta   90.00
_cell.angle_gamma   90.00
#
_symmetry.space_group_name_H-M   'P 1'
#
loop_
_entity.id
_entity.type
_entity.pdbx_description
1 polymer ?
#
loop_
_entity_poly.entity_id
_entity_poly.type
_entity_poly.pdbx_seq_one_letter_code
_entity_poly.pdbx_strand_id
1 'polypeptide(L)' 'MAFQQTLDYALEQDAQNASRYYRNRFFIPQHEGKDAVYFLGNSLGLQPKETQNAIQDVLAQWS' A
#
# COMPACT_ATOMS: atom_id res chain seq x y z
N MET A 1 17.46 -19.52 -4.92
CA MET A 1 16.28 -19.40 -4.05
C MET A 1 15.30 -20.47 -4.45
N ALA A 2 14.77 -21.24 -3.51
CA ALA A 2 13.72 -22.23 -3.78
C ALA A 2 12.36 -21.62 -3.41
N PHE A 3 11.45 -21.51 -4.38
CA PHE A 3 10.10 -21.00 -4.15
C PHE A 3 9.13 -22.17 -3.94
N GLN A 4 8.10 -21.97 -3.13
CA GLN A 4 7.03 -22.95 -2.89
C GLN A 4 5.68 -22.35 -3.24
N GLN A 5 4.80 -23.15 -3.84
CA GLN A 5 3.46 -22.73 -4.26
C GLN A 5 2.42 -22.98 -3.15
N THR A 6 2.75 -22.61 -1.91
CA THR A 6 1.91 -22.83 -0.73
C THR A 6 1.59 -21.51 -0.04
N LEU A 7 0.45 -21.45 0.66
CA LEU A 7 0.05 -20.28 1.43
C LEU A 7 1.04 -19.98 2.58
N ASP A 8 1.49 -21.02 3.29
CA ASP A 8 2.43 -20.88 4.40
C ASP A 8 3.73 -20.22 3.97
N TYR A 9 4.23 -20.59 2.78
CA TYR A 9 5.41 -19.96 2.20
C TYR A 9 5.18 -18.47 1.92
N ALA A 10 4.03 -18.09 1.34
CA ALA A 10 3.71 -16.69 1.09
C ALA A 10 3.62 -15.86 2.38
N LEU A 11 2.97 -16.41 3.42
CA LEU A 11 2.85 -15.77 4.73
C LEU A 11 4.22 -15.60 5.42
N GLU A 12 5.10 -16.60 5.30
CA GLU A 12 6.47 -16.51 5.80
C GLU A 12 7.26 -15.39 5.10
N GLN A 13 7.14 -15.28 3.76
CA GLN A 13 7.79 -14.22 3.01
C GLN A 13 7.27 -12.82 3.41
N ASP A 14 5.97 -12.68 3.64
CA ASP A 14 5.37 -11.43 4.13
C ASP A 14 5.86 -11.05 5.54
N ALA A 15 6.04 -12.04 6.42
CA ALA A 15 6.55 -11.83 7.78
C ALA A 15 8.02 -11.36 7.79
N GLN A 16 8.84 -11.92 6.89
CA GLN A 16 10.26 -11.58 6.74
C GLN A 16 10.49 -10.24 6.01
N ASN A 17 9.47 -9.69 5.35
CA ASN A 17 9.57 -8.43 4.64
C ASN A 17 9.69 -7.24 5.62
N ALA A 18 10.92 -6.73 5.78
CA ALA A 18 11.22 -5.57 6.62
C ALA A 18 10.42 -4.31 6.21
N SER A 19 10.03 -4.20 4.94
CA SER A 19 9.27 -3.09 4.37
C SER A 19 7.75 -3.28 4.43
N ARG A 20 7.23 -4.35 5.08
CA ARG A 20 5.79 -4.61 5.15
C ARG A 20 4.98 -3.45 5.74
N TYR A 21 5.57 -2.66 6.62
CA TYR A 21 4.91 -1.53 7.27
C TYR A 21 4.56 -0.39 6.30
N TYR A 22 5.23 -0.28 5.14
CA TYR A 22 4.89 0.73 4.13
C TYR A 22 3.49 0.54 3.58
N ARG A 23 2.96 -0.69 3.55
CA ARG A 23 1.56 -0.96 3.14
C ARG A 23 0.58 -0.10 3.93
N ASN A 24 0.84 0.13 5.21
CA ASN A 24 -0.02 0.92 6.09
C ASN A 24 0.01 2.43 5.79
N ARG A 25 0.93 2.91 4.95
CA ARG A 25 1.05 4.32 4.55
C ARG A 25 0.17 4.68 3.35
N PHE A 26 -0.54 3.72 2.75
CA PHE A 26 -1.38 3.94 1.57
C PHE A 26 -2.85 3.63 1.85
N PHE A 27 -3.74 4.24 1.06
CA PHE A 27 -5.14 3.84 1.00
C PHE A 27 -5.31 2.68 0.01
N ILE A 28 -5.82 1.55 0.50
CA ILE A 28 -6.07 0.35 -0.32
C ILE A 28 -7.56 0.31 -0.65
N PRO A 29 -7.93 0.34 -1.95
CA PRO A 29 -9.33 0.25 -2.36
C PRO A 29 -9.97 -1.02 -1.83
N GLN A 30 -11.24 -0.93 -1.44
CA GLN A 30 -12.03 -2.08 -1.01
C GLN A 30 -12.94 -2.55 -2.14
N HIS A 31 -13.08 -3.86 -2.29
CA HIS A 31 -14.15 -4.50 -3.06
C HIS A 31 -14.92 -5.42 -2.12
N GLU A 32 -16.22 -5.19 -1.98
CA GLU A 32 -17.08 -5.96 -1.04
C GLU A 32 -16.56 -5.98 0.41
N GLY A 33 -15.96 -4.88 0.87
CA GLY A 33 -15.42 -4.75 2.22
C GLY A 33 -14.10 -5.48 2.46
N LYS A 34 -13.42 -5.94 1.40
CA LYS A 34 -12.07 -6.52 1.47
C LYS A 34 -11.08 -5.71 0.66
N ASP A 35 -9.84 -5.62 1.14
CA ASP A 35 -8.71 -5.05 0.41
C ASP A 35 -8.64 -5.66 -1.00
N ALA A 36 -8.63 -4.81 -2.02
CA ALA A 36 -8.43 -5.25 -3.39
C ALA A 36 -6.97 -5.70 -3.62
N VAL A 37 -6.80 -6.70 -4.49
CA VAL A 37 -5.49 -7.07 -5.03
C VAL A 37 -5.16 -6.11 -6.17
N TYR A 38 -4.48 -5.01 -5.83
CA TYR A 38 -4.24 -3.91 -6.75
C TYR A 38 -2.90 -4.05 -7.49
N PHE A 39 -2.92 -4.65 -8.68
CA PHE A 39 -1.74 -4.84 -9.55
C PHE A 39 -1.61 -3.78 -10.67
N LEU A 40 -2.26 -2.61 -10.51
CA LEU A 40 -2.22 -1.51 -11.50
C LEU A 40 -1.38 -0.31 -11.03
N GLY A 41 -0.55 -0.48 -10.00
CA GLY A 41 0.29 0.59 -9.43
C GLY A 41 1.31 1.20 -10.41
N ASN A 42 1.59 0.52 -11.52
CA ASN A 42 2.45 1.01 -12.60
C ASN A 42 1.75 2.03 -13.52
N SER A 43 0.42 2.11 -13.50
CA SER A 43 -0.35 3.11 -14.26
C SER A 43 -0.83 4.22 -13.33
N LEU A 44 -1.43 3.87 -12.21
CA LEU A 44 -1.87 4.82 -11.19
C LEU A 44 -1.46 4.30 -9.81
N GLY A 45 -0.55 5.04 -9.15
CA GLY A 45 -0.11 4.71 -7.80
C GLY A 45 -1.23 4.87 -6.77
N LEU A 46 -1.19 4.04 -5.72
CA LEU A 46 -2.07 4.24 -4.56
C LEU A 46 -1.74 5.58 -3.89
N GLN A 47 -2.77 6.25 -3.38
CA GLN A 47 -2.61 7.50 -2.66
C GLN A 47 -1.92 7.26 -1.30
N PRO A 48 -0.78 7.93 -1.01
CA PRO A 48 -0.24 8.00 0.33
C PRO A 48 -1.21 8.69 1.30
N LYS A 49 -1.30 8.22 2.54
CA LYS A 49 -2.12 8.85 3.58
C LYS A 49 -1.69 10.28 3.90
N GLU A 50 -0.40 10.58 3.72
CA GLU A 50 0.19 11.91 3.91
C GLU A 50 -0.23 12.92 2.82
N THR A 51 -0.80 12.48 1.69
CA THR A 51 -1.22 13.37 0.59
C THR A 51 -2.16 14.48 1.07
N GLN A 52 -3.05 14.17 2.01
CA GLN A 52 -3.99 15.16 2.54
C GLN A 52 -3.25 16.33 3.23
N ASN A 53 -2.23 16.03 4.03
CA ASN A 53 -1.45 17.04 4.76
C ASN A 53 -0.65 17.90 3.78
N ALA A 54 0.03 17.27 2.82
CA ALA A 54 0.82 17.99 1.82
C ALA A 54 -0.04 18.98 1.00
N ILE A 55 -1.28 18.61 0.65
CA ILE A 55 -2.21 19.51 -0.03
C ILE A 55 -2.61 20.68 0.88
N GLN A 56 -2.93 20.41 2.15
CA GLN A 56 -3.28 21.45 3.12
C GLN A 56 -2.14 22.44 3.33
N ASP A 57 -0.90 21.96 3.44
CA ASP A 57 0.28 22.82 3.61
C ASP A 57 0.43 23.82 2.45
N VAL A 58 0.20 23.37 1.22
CA VAL A 58 0.26 24.24 0.02
C VAL A 58 -0.88 25.25 0.01
N LEU A 59 -2.11 24.82 0.34
CA LEU A 59 -3.26 25.72 0.38
C LEU A 59 -3.13 26.79 1.48
N ALA A 60 -2.59 26.42 2.64
CA ALA A 60 -2.34 27.34 3.74
C ALA A 60 -1.28 28.40 3.41
N GLN A 61 -0.31 28.08 2.55
CA GLN A 61 0.66 29.06 2.06
C GLN A 61 0.04 30.13 1.14
N TRP A 62 -1.15 29.86 0.57
CA TRP A 62 -1.81 30.78 -0.36
C TRP A 62 -2.79 31.75 0.32
N SER A 63 -3.24 31.47 1.54
CA SER A 63 -4.15 32.32 2.33
C SER A 63 -3.39 33.37 3.14
#